data_AF-A0A3L6SL72-F1
#
_entry.id   AF-A0A3L6SL72-F1
#
_cell.length_a   1.000
_cell.length_b   1.000
_cell.length_c   1.000
_cell.angle_alpha   90.00
_cell.angle_beta   90.00
_cell.angle_gamma   90.00
#
_symmetry.space_group_name_H-M   'P 1'
#
loop_
_entity.id
_entity.type
_entity.pdbx_description
1 polymer ?
#
loop_
_entity_poly.entity_id
_entity_poly.type
_entity_poly.pdbx_seq_one_letter_code
_entity_poly.pdbx_strand_id
1 'polypeptide(L)' 'MSPTLGISTTRNKMHVTIKQLLECAQTLKYKGRLVINSSQVYTVQVCGLLTKLDHDECYSDYMIFDGTGTMEGRAW' A
#
# COMPACT_ATOMS: atom_id res chain seq x y z
N MET A 1 4.49 14.08 25.08
CA MET A 1 5.53 13.94 24.04
C MET A 1 4.90 13.28 22.84
N SER A 2 4.92 13.92 21.67
CA SER A 2 4.32 13.36 20.45
C SER A 2 5.11 12.13 20.00
N PRO A 3 4.48 10.98 19.72
CA PRO A 3 5.17 9.75 19.29
C PRO A 3 5.82 9.85 17.90
N THR A 4 5.81 11.03 17.30
CA THR A 4 6.31 11.32 15.95
C THR A 4 7.47 12.31 15.91
N LEU A 5 7.94 12.82 17.05
CA LEU A 5 9.11 13.69 17.09
C LEU A 5 10.37 12.88 16.73
N GLY A 6 10.95 13.14 15.54
CA GLY A 6 12.18 12.49 15.05
C GLY A 6 12.00 11.42 13.97
N ILE A 7 10.77 11.13 13.52
CA ILE A 7 10.54 10.22 12.39
C ILE A 7 10.82 10.97 11.09
N SER A 8 11.93 10.64 10.43
CA SER A 8 12.21 11.09 9.06
C SER A 8 11.12 10.57 8.12
N THR A 9 10.30 11.49 7.59
CA THR A 9 9.22 11.18 6.63
C THR A 9 9.72 11.10 5.19
N THR A 10 11.03 11.24 4.95
CA THR A 10 11.65 11.05 3.64
C THR A 10 12.48 9.75 3.63
N ARG A 11 11.99 8.75 2.87
CA ARG A 11 12.76 7.80 2.00
C ARG A 11 12.58 6.28 2.14
N ASN A 12 11.85 5.71 3.09
CA ASN A 12 11.57 4.26 3.07
C ASN A 12 10.12 3.99 2.71
N LYS A 13 9.77 4.09 1.42
CA LYS A 13 8.57 3.41 0.92
C LYS A 13 8.86 1.91 1.04
N MET A 14 8.10 1.22 1.89
CA MET A 14 8.29 -0.22 2.03
C MET A 14 7.91 -0.89 0.70
N HIS A 15 8.85 -1.59 0.08
CA HIS A 15 8.52 -2.47 -1.04
C HIS A 15 7.75 -3.65 -0.50
N VAL A 16 6.55 -3.85 -1.04
CA VAL A 16 5.65 -4.92 -0.64
C VAL A 16 5.06 -5.57 -1.88
N THR A 17 4.71 -6.83 -1.75
CA THR A 17 3.88 -7.51 -2.74
C THR A 17 2.40 -7.23 -2.48
N ILE A 18 1.57 -7.38 -3.50
CA ILE A 18 0.11 -7.26 -3.40
C ILE A 18 -0.42 -8.29 -2.40
N LYS A 19 0.10 -9.52 -2.42
CA LYS A 19 -0.27 -10.55 -1.45
C LYS A 19 -0.04 -10.10 0.00
N GLN A 20 1.12 -9.51 0.30
CA GLN A 20 1.41 -8.99 1.65
C GLN A 20 0.43 -7.90 2.08
N LEU A 21 0.03 -7.02 1.16
CA LEU A 21 -0.98 -5.99 1.42
C LEU A 21 -2.36 -6.60 1.70
N LEU A 22 -2.79 -7.55 0.88
CA LEU A 22 -4.09 -8.20 1.01
C LEU A 22 -4.18 -9.01 2.31
N GLU A 23 -3.15 -9.80 2.63
CA GLU A 23 -3.08 -10.53 3.89
C GLU A 23 -3.08 -9.57 5.08
N CYS A 24 -2.28 -8.50 5.02
CA CYS A 24 -2.24 -7.50 6.08
C CYS A 24 -3.59 -6.82 6.31
N ALA A 25 -4.35 -6.55 5.25
CA ALA A 25 -5.68 -5.94 5.34
C ALA A 25 -6.71 -6.87 6.00
N GLN A 26 -6.54 -8.20 5.87
CA GLN A 26 -7.42 -9.21 6.44
C GLN A 26 -7.04 -9.61 7.89
N THR A 27 -5.80 -9.32 8.32
CA THR A 27 -5.33 -9.62 9.67
C THR A 27 -5.76 -8.59 10.72
N LEU A 28 -5.69 -8.99 12.01
CA LEU A 28 -5.94 -8.10 13.14
C LEU A 28 -4.97 -6.90 13.13
N LYS A 29 -5.53 -5.70 13.20
CA LYS A 29 -4.76 -4.44 13.21
C LYS A 29 -4.12 -4.21 14.57
N TYR A 30 -2.82 -3.95 14.63
CA TYR A 30 -2.15 -3.57 15.89
C TYR A 30 -2.48 -2.12 16.23
N LYS A 31 -3.30 -1.88 17.26
CA LYS A 31 -3.77 -0.53 17.65
C LYS A 31 -4.39 0.23 16.46
N GLY A 32 -5.15 -0.47 15.61
CA GLY A 32 -5.78 0.09 14.41
C GLY A 32 -4.82 0.34 13.23
N ARG A 33 -3.56 -0.10 13.33
CA ARG A 33 -2.50 0.13 12.33
C ARG A 33 -2.21 -1.14 11.54
N LEU A 34 -1.92 -0.97 10.25
CA LEU A 34 -1.41 -2.05 9.40
C LEU A 34 0.06 -2.32 9.72
N VAL A 35 0.41 -3.60 9.79
CA VAL A 35 1.77 -4.07 10.14
C VAL A 35 2.18 -5.16 9.16
N ILE A 36 3.29 -4.95 8.47
CA ILE A 36 3.92 -5.91 7.57
C ILE A 36 5.36 -6.09 8.04
N ASN A 37 5.84 -7.33 8.14
CA ASN A 37 7.20 -7.64 8.63
C ASN A 37 7.53 -6.95 9.97
N SER A 38 6.60 -7.02 10.92
CA SER A 38 6.70 -6.39 12.26
C SER A 38 6.89 -4.87 12.24
N SER A 39 6.68 -4.23 11.10
CA SER A 39 6.84 -2.78 10.91
C SER A 39 5.51 -2.16 10.55
N GLN A 40 5.20 -1.02 11.17
CA GLN A 40 3.99 -0.30 10.83
C GLN A 40 4.09 0.28 9.41
N VAL A 41 3.01 0.13 8.65
CA VAL A 41 2.93 0.54 7.25
C VAL A 41 2.03 1.76 7.10
N TYR A 42 2.53 2.77 6.38
CA TYR A 42 1.79 3.99 6.03
C TYR A 42 1.87 4.30 4.53
N THR A 43 3.05 4.12 3.94
CA THR A 43 3.31 4.33 2.53
C THR A 43 4.10 3.15 2.00
N VAL A 44 3.62 2.57 0.91
CA VAL A 44 4.23 1.42 0.26
C VAL A 44 4.62 1.76 -1.16
N GLN A 45 5.49 0.95 -1.73
CA GLN A 45 5.75 0.92 -3.15
C GLN A 45 5.47 -0.49 -3.66
N VAL A 46 4.59 -0.57 -4.67
CA VAL A 46 4.24 -1.79 -5.37
C VAL A 46 4.69 -1.64 -6.82
N CYS A 47 5.18 -2.71 -7.41
CA CYS A 47 5.54 -2.76 -8.83
C CYS A 47 4.76 -3.92 -9.46
N GLY A 48 4.05 -3.65 -10.54
CA GLY A 48 3.23 -4.65 -11.21
C GLY A 48 2.83 -4.21 -12.61
N LEU A 49 2.21 -5.13 -13.34
CA LEU A 49 1.63 -4.90 -14.65
C LEU A 49 0.26 -4.26 -14.50
N LEU A 50 0.00 -3.18 -15.24
CA LEU A 50 -1.32 -2.59 -15.36
C LEU A 50 -2.22 -3.54 -16.18
N THR A 51 -3.32 -4.01 -15.60
CA THR A 51 -4.24 -4.97 -16.23
C THR A 51 -5.58 -4.37 -16.61
N LYS A 52 -5.98 -3.26 -15.97
CA LYS A 52 -7.17 -2.47 -16.30
C LYS A 52 -6.91 -1.01 -16.00
N LEU A 53 -7.51 -0.11 -16.79
CA LEU A 53 -7.48 1.32 -16.58
C LEU A 53 -8.84 1.92 -16.99
N ASP A 54 -9.52 2.54 -16.03
CA ASP A 54 -10.76 3.28 -16.22
C ASP A 54 -10.49 4.75 -15.85
N HIS A 55 -10.68 5.66 -16.81
CA HIS A 55 -10.36 7.08 -16.65
C HIS A 55 -11.63 7.91 -16.48
N ASP A 56 -11.68 8.69 -15.40
CA ASP A 56 -12.68 9.73 -15.13
C ASP A 56 -12.00 11.11 -15.18
N GLU A 57 -12.80 12.20 -15.25
CA GLU A 57 -12.28 13.57 -15.37
C GLU A 57 -11.28 13.97 -14.26
N CYS A 58 -11.46 13.44 -13.05
CA CYS A 58 -10.71 13.83 -11.86
C CYS A 58 -9.83 12.72 -11.26
N TYR A 59 -9.90 11.50 -11.78
CA TYR A 59 -9.11 10.38 -11.28
C TYR A 59 -9.03 9.24 -12.31
N SER A 60 -8.11 8.32 -12.11
CA SER A 60 -8.05 7.06 -12.85
C SER A 60 -8.07 5.90 -11.88
N ASP A 61 -9.05 5.01 -12.05
CA ASP A 61 -9.07 3.71 -11.39
C ASP A 61 -8.28 2.72 -12.22
N TYR A 62 -7.45 1.92 -11.54
CA TYR A 62 -6.58 0.97 -12.20
C TYR A 62 -6.53 -0.36 -11.44
N MET A 63 -6.24 -1.43 -12.17
CA MET A 63 -5.87 -2.71 -11.60
C MET A 63 -4.42 -3.03 -11.92
N ILE A 64 -3.66 -3.47 -10.91
CA ILE A 64 -2.29 -3.95 -11.08
C ILE A 64 -2.16 -5.41 -10.65
N PHE A 65 -1.32 -6.16 -11.36
CA PHE A 65 -0.92 -7.54 -11.03
C PHE A 65 0.60 -7.64 -10.88
N ASP A 66 1.09 -8.13 -9.75
CA ASP A 66 2.54 -8.18 -9.45
C ASP A 66 3.14 -9.61 -9.45
N GLY A 67 2.38 -10.61 -9.90
CA GLY A 67 2.77 -12.02 -9.82
C GLY A 67 2.33 -12.71 -8.53
N THR A 68 1.98 -11.97 -7.47
CA THR A 68 1.50 -12.50 -6.19
C THR A 68 0.02 -12.29 -5.96
N GLY A 69 -0.57 -11.30 -6.64
CA GLY A 69 -2.00 -11.02 -6.59
C GLY A 69 -2.37 -9.84 -7.48
N THR A 70 -3.64 -9.47 -7.44
CA THR A 70 -4.19 -8.30 -8.14
C THR A 70 -4.77 -7.33 -7.12
N MET A 71 -4.58 -6.03 -7.32
CA MET A 71 -5.22 -4.99 -6.51
C MET A 71 -5.77 -3.86 -7.36
N GLU A 72 -6.84 -3.24 -6.85
CA GLU A 72 -7.39 -1.99 -7.35
C GLU A 72 -6.67 -0.81 -6.71
N GLY A 73 -6.47 0.26 -7.47
CA GLY A 73 -5.93 1.52 -6.99
C GLY A 73 -6.56 2.70 -7.72
N ARG A 74 -6.48 3.87 -7.09
CA ARG A 74 -6.95 5.14 -7.65
C ARG A 74 -5.83 6.16 -7.66
N ALA A 75 -5.61 6.80 -8.80
CA ALA A 75 -4.75 7.97 -8.94
C ALA A 75 -5.65 9.21 -9.10
N TRP A 76 -5.47 10.21 -8.24
CA TRP A 76 -6.16 11.50 -8.30
C TRP A 76 -5.30 12.52 -9.03
#